data_AF-A0A9R1TF10-F1
#
_entry.id   AF-A0A9R1TF10-F1
#
_cell.length_a   1.000
_cell.length_b   1.000
_cell.length_c   1.000
_cell.angle_alpha   90.00
_cell.angle_beta   90.00
_cell.angle_gamma   90.00
#
_symmetry.space_group_name_H-M   'P 1'
#
loop_
_entity.id
_entity.type
_entity.pdbx_description
1 polymer ?
#
loop_
_entity_poly.entity_id
_entity_poly.type
_entity_poly.pdbx_seq_one_letter_code
_entity_poly.pdbx_strand_id
1 'polypeptide(L)'
;MACVLELYAKYNCTYCQEDITGLRVKCVECQEFDLCLQCFSAGAEIGQHKNNHSYQFMDSGTISIFSGRGNWTAREHLRLLDAIEQFGFGNWEDISKHIETRTPEEAKEEYMARYLDGNIGKHTWPPTESYKPNLTDQTSSDHGPLSPDLTSRLPPLDITPEEAAQLGYMPQRDDFERDYNHEAESLVSSLFLNPAEDDDLDIALKLAHVDMYTNNLRERARRKRVVRDYQLVSQFFASSRKEKGIKKKPTREEKDFSERLRVFAQFYTAQEYEQFLANLERERELRLRLSELYRYRENGITRHEECTHFEQVMVQTQGSTEATDHWSEKKSAFVNRLYQFAFHLGQQWAVHANTPPHLKKKRRRKKSLFHRPKVHVKRISQQLQSSQSQSDDDSSQSVGGAG
;
A
#
# COMPACT_ATOMS: atom_id res chain seq x y z
N MET A 1 2.66 46.84 -25.06
CA MET A 1 1.95 47.31 -23.85
C MET A 1 1.09 48.56 -24.05
N ALA A 2 1.03 49.20 -25.23
CA ALA A 2 0.25 50.43 -25.43
C ALA A 2 -1.25 50.23 -25.76
N CYS A 3 -1.76 49.00 -25.90
CA CYS A 3 -3.09 48.74 -26.50
C CYS A 3 -4.21 48.42 -25.50
N VAL A 4 -3.90 48.09 -24.24
CA VAL A 4 -4.91 47.63 -23.26
C VAL A 4 -5.56 48.80 -22.51
N LEU A 5 -4.79 49.87 -22.23
CA LEU A 5 -5.30 51.05 -21.52
C LEU A 5 -6.32 51.86 -22.34
N GLU A 6 -6.23 51.86 -23.69
CA GLU A 6 -7.19 52.56 -24.55
C GLU A 6 -8.60 51.93 -24.54
N LEU A 7 -8.74 50.65 -24.16
CA LEU A 7 -10.02 49.95 -24.13
C LEU A 7 -10.82 50.22 -22.83
N TYR A 8 -10.16 50.72 -21.80
CA TYR A 8 -10.77 51.14 -20.53
C TYR A 8 -10.98 52.66 -20.45
N ALA A 9 -10.51 53.41 -21.43
CA ALA A 9 -10.69 54.85 -21.50
C ALA A 9 -12.17 55.17 -21.79
N LYS A 10 -12.75 56.03 -20.96
CA LYS A 10 -14.06 56.63 -21.23
C LYS A 10 -13.86 57.74 -22.26
N TYR A 11 -14.64 57.69 -23.32
CA TYR A 11 -14.60 58.70 -24.38
C TYR A 11 -15.90 59.48 -24.38
N ASN A 12 -15.79 60.79 -24.51
CA ASN A 12 -16.91 61.72 -24.55
C ASN A 12 -17.03 62.28 -25.96
N CYS A 13 -18.26 62.47 -26.43
CA CYS A 13 -18.51 63.14 -27.69
C CYS A 13 -18.06 64.60 -27.59
N THR A 14 -17.15 65.04 -28.45
CA THR A 14 -16.64 66.42 -28.44
C THR A 14 -17.75 67.45 -28.73
N TYR A 15 -18.85 67.03 -29.36
CA TYR A 15 -19.99 67.90 -29.67
C TYR A 15 -21.03 67.97 -28.55
N CYS A 16 -21.68 66.85 -28.20
CA CYS A 16 -22.75 66.83 -27.18
C CYS A 16 -22.24 66.63 -25.75
N GLN A 17 -20.95 66.35 -25.56
CA GLN A 17 -20.28 66.07 -24.28
C GLN A 17 -20.78 64.80 -23.55
N GLU A 18 -21.71 64.06 -24.15
CA GLU A 18 -22.20 62.80 -23.62
C GLU A 18 -21.17 61.67 -23.74
N ASP A 19 -21.22 60.72 -22.81
CA ASP A 19 -20.36 59.53 -22.81
C ASP A 19 -20.69 58.63 -24.01
N ILE A 20 -19.68 58.31 -24.82
CA ILE A 20 -19.83 57.38 -25.95
C ILE A 20 -19.70 55.96 -25.43
N THR A 21 -20.80 55.23 -25.41
CA THR A 21 -20.83 53.80 -25.08
C THR A 21 -20.80 52.98 -26.38
N GLY A 22 -19.65 52.34 -26.67
CA GLY A 22 -19.48 51.44 -27.81
C GLY A 22 -18.73 52.05 -28.99
N LEU A 23 -19.38 52.15 -30.15
CA LEU A 23 -18.75 52.60 -31.39
C LEU A 23 -18.63 54.13 -31.42
N ARG A 24 -17.39 54.63 -31.47
CA ARG A 24 -17.11 56.07 -31.67
C ARG A 24 -16.59 56.33 -33.07
N VAL A 25 -16.81 57.55 -33.55
CA VAL A 25 -16.27 58.03 -34.84
C VAL A 25 -15.16 59.02 -34.55
N LYS A 26 -13.92 58.62 -34.83
CA LYS A 26 -12.75 59.47 -34.66
C LYS A 26 -12.45 60.21 -35.96
N CYS A 27 -12.34 61.53 -35.90
CA CYS A 27 -11.85 62.30 -37.05
C CYS A 27 -10.34 62.08 -37.22
N VAL A 28 -9.88 61.83 -38.44
CA VAL A 28 -8.46 61.62 -38.76
C VAL A 28 -7.73 62.95 -38.93
N GLU A 29 -8.45 64.00 -39.32
CA GLU A 29 -7.90 65.32 -39.63
C GLU A 29 -7.81 66.23 -38.39
N CYS A 30 -8.69 66.03 -37.41
CA CYS A 30 -8.73 66.83 -36.18
C CYS A 30 -8.05 66.08 -35.02
N GLN A 31 -7.27 66.80 -34.21
CA GLN A 31 -6.64 66.22 -33.01
C GLN A 31 -7.69 65.95 -31.93
N GLU A 32 -7.70 64.73 -31.39
CA GLU A 32 -8.56 64.29 -30.27
C GLU A 32 -10.05 64.60 -30.45
N PHE A 33 -10.56 64.44 -31.68
CA PHE A 33 -11.95 64.74 -31.99
C PHE A 33 -12.76 63.45 -32.21
N ASP A 34 -13.62 63.13 -31.24
CA ASP A 34 -14.46 61.94 -31.22
C ASP A 34 -15.94 62.33 -31.22
N LEU A 35 -16.73 61.71 -32.10
CA LEU A 35 -18.17 61.92 -32.20
C LEU A 35 -18.94 60.64 -31.83
N CYS A 36 -20.08 60.81 -31.18
CA CYS A 36 -21.07 59.75 -31.07
C CYS A 36 -21.78 59.57 -32.44
N LEU A 37 -22.38 58.40 -32.65
CA LEU A 37 -23.06 58.08 -33.91
C LEU A 37 -24.21 59.05 -34.26
N GLN A 38 -24.88 59.61 -33.25
CA GLN A 38 -25.97 60.56 -33.45
C GLN A 38 -25.46 61.93 -33.93
N CYS A 39 -24.40 62.46 -33.32
CA CYS A 39 -23.80 63.72 -33.75
C CYS A 39 -23.12 63.59 -35.13
N PHE A 40 -22.51 62.43 -35.39
CA PHE A 40 -21.94 62.15 -36.71
C PHE A 40 -23.02 62.07 -37.79
N SER A 41 -24.13 61.36 -37.55
CA SER A 41 -25.22 61.25 -38.54
C SER A 41 -25.99 62.56 -38.74
N ALA A 42 -26.04 63.43 -37.73
CA ALA A 42 -26.58 64.78 -37.85
C ALA A 42 -25.64 65.76 -38.59
N GLY A 43 -24.42 65.34 -38.95
CA GLY A 43 -23.43 66.17 -39.63
C GLY A 43 -22.93 67.32 -38.76
N ALA A 44 -22.76 67.10 -37.45
CA ALA A 44 -22.35 68.12 -36.50
C ALA A 44 -20.94 68.68 -36.80
N GLU A 45 -20.84 70.01 -36.89
CA GLU A 45 -19.59 70.73 -37.14
C GLU A 45 -19.30 71.68 -35.96
N ILE A 46 -18.05 71.70 -35.49
CA ILE A 46 -17.64 72.59 -34.39
C ILE A 46 -16.15 72.95 -34.51
N GLY A 47 -15.85 74.23 -34.35
CA GLY A 47 -14.48 74.74 -34.43
C GLY A 47 -13.84 74.49 -35.79
N GLN A 48 -12.73 73.74 -35.82
CA GLN A 48 -11.99 73.39 -37.04
C GLN A 48 -12.49 72.09 -37.69
N HIS A 49 -13.41 71.36 -37.06
CA HIS A 49 -13.96 70.12 -37.59
C HIS A 49 -15.08 70.40 -38.61
N LYS A 50 -15.05 69.68 -39.74
CA LYS A 50 -16.10 69.68 -40.76
C LYS A 50 -16.63 68.27 -41.00
N ASN A 51 -17.89 68.18 -41.42
CA ASN A 51 -18.59 66.91 -41.63
C ASN A 51 -18.04 66.08 -42.81
N ASN A 52 -17.17 66.68 -43.63
CA ASN A 52 -16.53 66.05 -44.78
C ASN A 52 -15.11 65.55 -44.48
N HIS A 53 -14.62 65.72 -43.25
CA HIS A 53 -13.31 65.21 -42.86
C HIS A 53 -13.30 63.68 -42.87
N SER A 54 -12.14 63.12 -43.20
CA SER A 54 -11.88 61.69 -43.14
C SER A 54 -12.06 61.18 -41.71
N TYR A 55 -12.72 60.02 -41.55
CA TYR A 55 -13.06 59.46 -40.24
C TYR A 55 -12.75 57.96 -40.14
N GLN A 56 -12.60 57.49 -38.91
CA GLN A 56 -12.37 56.08 -38.58
C GLN A 56 -13.36 55.64 -37.49
N PHE A 57 -13.97 54.48 -37.67
CA PHE A 57 -14.75 53.82 -36.62
C PHE A 57 -13.82 53.13 -35.64
N MET A 58 -13.98 53.44 -34.36
CA MET A 58 -13.26 52.80 -33.27
C MET A 58 -14.26 52.07 -32.39
N ASP A 59 -14.16 50.74 -32.31
CA ASP A 59 -14.96 49.95 -31.38
C ASP A 59 -14.29 49.89 -30.01
N SER A 60 -15.05 50.19 -28.96
CA SER A 60 -14.61 50.10 -27.56
C SER A 60 -14.79 48.67 -27.00
N GLY A 61 -14.63 47.66 -27.86
CA GLY A 61 -14.77 46.24 -27.52
C GLY A 61 -16.20 45.79 -27.25
N THR A 62 -17.20 46.49 -27.79
CA THR A 62 -18.63 46.12 -27.64
C THR A 62 -19.09 45.08 -28.64
N ILE A 63 -18.31 44.84 -29.69
CA ILE A 63 -18.60 43.80 -30.68
C ILE A 63 -18.20 42.44 -30.11
N SER A 64 -19.01 41.41 -30.39
CA SER A 64 -18.66 40.03 -30.06
C SER A 64 -17.61 39.49 -31.03
N ILE A 65 -16.48 39.04 -30.49
CA ILE A 65 -15.34 38.52 -31.27
C ILE A 65 -15.55 37.07 -31.72
N PHE A 66 -16.39 36.32 -31.02
CA PHE A 66 -16.67 34.92 -31.35
C PHE A 66 -18.13 34.77 -31.75
N SER A 67 -18.39 34.46 -33.02
CA SER A 67 -19.73 34.10 -33.47
C SER A 67 -20.19 32.81 -32.79
N GLY A 68 -21.20 32.85 -31.91
CA GLY A 68 -21.69 31.64 -31.22
C GLY A 68 -22.48 31.90 -29.93
N ARG A 69 -22.73 30.81 -29.17
CA ARG A 69 -23.49 30.82 -27.90
C ARG A 69 -22.88 31.80 -26.90
N GLY A 70 -23.76 32.54 -26.22
CA GLY A 70 -23.40 33.56 -25.24
C GLY A 70 -22.90 34.82 -25.95
N ASN A 71 -23.69 35.90 -25.90
CA ASN A 71 -23.34 37.21 -26.48
C ASN A 71 -22.18 37.86 -25.71
N TRP A 72 -21.00 37.23 -25.67
CA TRP A 72 -19.81 37.75 -25.01
C TRP A 72 -19.15 38.79 -25.90
N THR A 73 -18.94 39.98 -25.34
CA THR A 73 -18.26 41.09 -26.00
C THR A 73 -16.75 40.94 -25.90
N ALA A 74 -16.00 41.55 -26.84
CA ALA A 74 -14.54 41.56 -26.78
C ALA A 74 -14.02 42.08 -25.42
N ARG A 75 -14.71 43.09 -24.88
CA ARG A 75 -14.39 43.70 -23.58
C ARG A 75 -14.60 42.72 -22.42
N GLU A 76 -15.67 41.93 -22.43
CA GLU A 76 -15.88 40.90 -21.40
C GLU A 76 -14.81 39.81 -21.45
N HIS A 77 -14.39 39.38 -22.64
CA HIS A 77 -13.30 38.43 -22.78
C HIS A 77 -11.96 38.97 -22.29
N LEU A 78 -11.66 40.24 -22.54
CA LEU A 78 -10.45 40.87 -22.00
C LEU A 78 -10.48 40.96 -20.47
N ARG A 79 -11.60 41.39 -19.88
CA ARG A 79 -11.77 41.39 -18.42
C ARG A 79 -11.64 40.00 -17.81
N LEU A 80 -12.17 38.98 -18.48
CA LEU A 80 -12.05 37.59 -18.06
C LEU A 80 -10.58 37.14 -18.03
N LEU A 81 -9.80 37.44 -19.07
CA LEU A 81 -8.39 37.07 -19.13
C LEU A 81 -7.54 37.84 -18.12
N ASP A 82 -7.78 39.15 -17.97
CA ASP A 82 -7.09 40.01 -17.00
C ASP A 82 -7.39 39.55 -15.55
N ALA A 83 -8.65 39.22 -15.25
CA ALA A 83 -9.03 38.66 -13.97
C ALA A 83 -8.38 37.30 -13.69
N ILE A 84 -8.24 36.44 -14.70
CA ILE A 84 -7.57 35.14 -14.53
C ILE A 84 -6.07 35.32 -14.30
N GLU A 85 -5.43 36.30 -14.94
CA GLU A 85 -4.04 36.66 -14.69
C GLU A 85 -3.84 37.17 -13.25
N GLN A 86 -4.76 38.00 -12.75
CA GLN A 86 -4.67 38.61 -11.41
C GLN A 86 -5.04 37.65 -10.27
N PHE A 87 -6.16 36.92 -10.39
CA PHE A 87 -6.71 36.09 -9.30
C PHE A 87 -6.34 34.61 -9.40
N GLY A 88 -5.82 34.19 -10.55
CA GLY A 88 -5.47 32.80 -10.82
C GLY A 88 -6.66 31.94 -11.22
N PHE A 89 -6.38 30.90 -12.00
CA PHE A 89 -7.38 29.93 -12.44
C PHE A 89 -7.99 29.17 -11.25
N GLY A 90 -9.31 29.10 -11.18
CA GLY A 90 -10.05 28.39 -10.13
C GLY A 90 -10.79 29.31 -9.15
N ASN A 91 -10.36 30.57 -9.01
CA ASN A 91 -11.04 31.55 -8.16
C ASN A 91 -12.18 32.29 -8.92
N TRP A 92 -13.19 31.54 -9.36
CA TRP A 92 -14.26 32.04 -10.23
C TRP A 92 -15.14 33.12 -9.56
N GLU A 93 -15.23 33.12 -8.24
CA GLU A 93 -16.01 34.12 -7.49
C GLU A 93 -15.44 35.53 -7.64
N ASP A 94 -14.12 35.68 -7.50
CA ASP A 94 -13.47 36.99 -7.63
C ASP A 94 -13.30 37.38 -9.11
N ILE A 95 -13.12 36.40 -10.00
CA ILE A 95 -13.10 36.62 -11.45
C ILE A 95 -14.45 37.20 -11.93
N SER A 96 -15.57 36.64 -11.47
CA SER A 96 -16.91 37.13 -11.81
C SER A 96 -17.13 38.57 -11.31
N LYS A 97 -16.69 38.91 -10.09
CA LYS A 97 -16.76 40.27 -9.56
C LYS A 97 -15.97 41.27 -10.41
N HIS A 98 -14.82 40.87 -10.96
CA HIS A 98 -14.00 41.72 -11.82
C HIS A 98 -14.62 41.94 -13.22
N ILE A 99 -15.34 40.95 -13.74
CA ILE A 99 -16.08 41.09 -15.01
C ILE A 99 -17.31 41.97 -14.83
N GLU A 100 -17.96 41.91 -13.67
CA GLU A 100 -19.17 42.63 -13.24
C GLU A 100 -20.47 42.19 -13.96
N THR A 101 -20.38 41.68 -15.19
CA THR A 101 -21.55 41.39 -16.04
C THR A 101 -21.97 39.92 -16.11
N ARG A 102 -21.16 38.99 -15.55
CA ARG A 102 -21.33 37.53 -15.72
C ARG A 102 -21.19 36.78 -14.40
N THR A 103 -21.88 35.64 -14.30
CA THR A 103 -21.80 34.76 -13.11
C THR A 103 -20.50 33.95 -13.10
N PRO A 104 -20.07 33.40 -11.94
CA PRO A 104 -18.86 32.59 -11.85
C PRO A 104 -18.96 31.31 -12.71
N GLU A 105 -20.14 30.70 -12.82
CA GLU A 105 -20.35 29.53 -13.66
C GLU A 105 -20.21 29.87 -15.14
N GLU A 106 -20.81 30.97 -15.60
CA GLU A 106 -20.72 31.43 -16.99
C GLU A 106 -19.27 31.79 -17.36
N ALA A 107 -18.54 32.47 -16.47
CA ALA A 107 -17.14 32.84 -16.67
C ALA A 107 -16.24 31.60 -16.79
N LYS A 108 -16.48 30.59 -15.94
CA LYS A 108 -15.78 29.31 -15.99
C LYS A 108 -16.05 28.56 -17.30
N GLU A 109 -17.32 28.40 -17.65
CA GLU A 109 -17.71 27.65 -18.86
C GLU A 109 -17.16 28.31 -20.13
N GLU A 110 -17.26 29.64 -20.25
CA GLU A 110 -16.75 30.35 -21.42
C GLU A 110 -15.22 30.24 -21.50
N TYR A 111 -14.51 30.37 -20.37
CA TYR A 111 -13.06 30.24 -20.35
C TYR A 111 -12.61 28.84 -20.80
N MET A 112 -13.22 27.79 -20.23
CA MET A 112 -12.92 26.41 -20.58
C MET A 112 -13.23 26.12 -22.05
N ALA A 113 -14.44 26.46 -22.49
CA ALA A 113 -14.90 26.14 -23.85
C ALA A 113 -14.08 26.86 -24.95
N ARG A 114 -13.56 28.06 -24.69
CA ARG A 114 -12.83 28.86 -25.70
C ARG A 114 -11.32 28.71 -25.61
N TYR A 115 -10.75 28.83 -24.40
CA TYR A 115 -9.31 28.96 -24.20
C TYR A 115 -8.62 27.63 -23.83
N LEU A 116 -9.36 26.62 -23.36
CA LEU A 116 -8.81 25.30 -23.05
C LEU A 116 -9.25 24.25 -24.08
N ASP A 117 -10.55 23.99 -24.18
CA ASP A 117 -11.11 22.94 -25.05
C ASP A 117 -11.36 23.43 -26.49
N GLY A 118 -11.37 24.76 -26.66
CA GLY A 118 -11.60 25.42 -27.93
C GLY A 118 -10.39 25.38 -28.88
N ASN A 119 -10.57 25.98 -30.05
CA ASN A 119 -9.51 26.05 -31.06
C ASN A 119 -8.28 26.83 -30.56
N ILE A 120 -8.47 27.83 -29.71
CA ILE A 120 -7.36 28.58 -29.12
C ILE A 120 -6.53 27.64 -28.26
N GLY A 121 -7.14 26.96 -27.29
CA GLY A 121 -6.45 26.03 -26.40
C GLY A 121 -5.71 24.91 -27.14
N LYS A 122 -6.35 24.32 -28.16
CA LYS A 122 -5.74 23.29 -29.00
C LYS A 122 -4.47 23.75 -29.74
N HIS A 123 -4.36 25.04 -30.06
CA HIS A 123 -3.22 25.58 -30.81
C HIS A 123 -2.20 26.31 -29.92
N THR A 124 -2.60 26.79 -28.73
CA THR A 124 -1.70 27.45 -27.79
C THR A 124 -1.09 26.48 -26.78
N TRP A 125 -1.76 25.38 -26.45
CA TRP A 125 -1.25 24.35 -25.57
C TRP A 125 -0.69 23.19 -26.40
N PRO A 126 0.59 22.79 -26.19
CA PRO A 126 1.09 21.53 -26.72
C PRO A 126 0.22 20.38 -26.19
N PRO A 127 0.02 19.29 -26.95
CA PRO A 127 -0.64 18.10 -26.43
C PRO A 127 0.01 17.68 -25.10
N THR A 128 -0.79 17.38 -24.08
CA THR A 128 -0.34 16.99 -22.73
C THR A 128 0.73 15.89 -22.76
N GLU A 129 0.77 15.08 -23.82
CA GLU A 129 1.79 14.07 -24.07
C GLU A 129 3.23 14.63 -24.19
N SER A 130 3.40 15.84 -24.72
CA SER A 130 4.69 16.54 -24.77
C SER A 130 5.10 17.17 -23.43
N TYR A 131 4.15 17.32 -22.50
CA TYR A 131 4.36 17.84 -21.16
C TYR A 131 4.45 16.73 -20.12
N LYS A 132 4.72 15.48 -20.53
CA LYS A 132 5.17 14.47 -19.58
C LYS A 132 6.53 14.95 -19.07
N PRO A 133 6.64 15.41 -17.82
CA PRO A 133 7.94 15.75 -17.30
C PRO A 133 8.77 14.47 -17.39
N ASN A 134 9.90 14.53 -18.07
CA ASN A 134 10.87 13.45 -18.03
C ASN A 134 11.51 13.52 -16.64
N LEU A 135 10.75 13.07 -15.64
CA LEU A 135 11.19 12.88 -14.27
C LEU A 135 12.17 11.71 -14.32
N THR A 136 13.41 12.01 -14.69
CA THR A 136 14.52 11.12 -14.40
C THR A 136 14.57 10.98 -12.89
N ASP A 137 14.17 9.80 -12.43
CA ASP A 137 14.34 9.39 -11.05
C ASP A 137 15.84 9.41 -10.73
N GLN A 138 16.24 10.41 -9.95
CA GLN A 138 17.62 10.57 -9.50
C GLN A 138 17.89 9.74 -8.23
N THR A 139 16.90 8.99 -7.74
CA THR A 139 17.14 8.01 -6.70
C THR A 139 17.93 6.86 -7.33
N SER A 140 19.18 6.68 -6.90
CA SER A 140 19.91 5.45 -7.19
C SER A 140 19.11 4.29 -6.61
N SER A 141 18.91 3.21 -7.35
CA SER A 141 18.27 1.99 -6.84
C SER A 141 19.05 1.50 -5.62
N ASP A 142 18.51 1.73 -4.42
CA ASP A 142 19.10 1.24 -3.18
C ASP A 142 18.96 -0.27 -3.19
N HIS A 143 20.02 -1.01 -3.52
CA HIS A 143 20.05 -2.48 -3.45
C HIS A 143 20.37 -2.99 -2.04
N GLY A 144 20.32 -2.11 -1.03
CA GLY A 144 20.47 -2.49 0.36
C GLY A 144 19.41 -3.52 0.79
N PRO A 145 19.60 -4.18 1.94
CA PRO A 145 18.71 -5.23 2.43
C PRO A 145 17.26 -4.78 2.68
N LEU A 146 17.01 -3.47 2.63
CA LEU A 146 15.69 -2.84 2.78
C LEU A 146 15.19 -2.19 1.49
N SER A 147 15.80 -2.49 0.34
CA SER A 147 15.35 -2.03 -0.97
C SER A 147 13.85 -2.30 -1.17
N PRO A 148 13.08 -1.34 -1.72
CA PRO A 148 11.75 -1.60 -2.21
C PRO A 148 11.73 -2.71 -3.27
N ASP A 149 12.79 -2.82 -4.09
CA ASP A 149 12.90 -3.77 -5.20
C ASP A 149 13.13 -5.22 -4.74
N LEU A 150 13.73 -5.41 -3.56
CA LEU A 150 14.02 -6.74 -3.00
C LEU A 150 12.83 -7.37 -2.28
N THR A 151 11.77 -6.61 -2.01
CA THR A 151 10.56 -7.15 -1.37
C THR A 151 9.38 -7.18 -2.32
N SER A 152 8.73 -8.34 -2.39
CA SER A 152 7.39 -8.47 -2.95
C SER A 152 6.47 -7.37 -2.40
N ARG A 153 5.51 -6.90 -3.23
CA ARG A 153 4.50 -5.93 -2.78
C ARG A 153 3.75 -6.54 -1.60
N LEU A 154 4.10 -6.11 -0.40
CA LEU A 154 3.41 -6.52 0.82
C LEU A 154 1.92 -6.13 0.71
N PRO A 155 1.01 -6.92 1.28
CA PRO A 155 -0.41 -6.61 1.28
C PRO A 155 -0.66 -5.26 1.99
N PRO A 156 -1.70 -4.51 1.60
CA PRO A 156 -2.06 -3.28 2.28
C PRO A 156 -2.38 -3.54 3.75
N LEU A 157 -2.27 -2.50 4.57
CA LEU A 157 -2.62 -2.57 5.98
C LEU A 157 -4.12 -2.83 6.13
N ASP A 158 -4.49 -3.87 6.88
CA ASP A 158 -5.87 -4.19 7.22
C ASP A 158 -6.34 -3.26 8.34
N ILE A 159 -7.04 -2.20 7.97
CA ILE A 159 -7.49 -1.14 8.89
C ILE A 159 -8.83 -0.57 8.43
N THR A 160 -9.74 -0.38 9.37
CA THR A 160 -11.02 0.29 9.09
C THR A 160 -10.81 1.81 8.99
N PRO A 161 -11.70 2.57 8.30
CA PRO A 161 -11.57 4.03 8.19
C PRO A 161 -11.54 4.74 9.55
N GLU A 162 -12.28 4.24 10.53
CA GLU A 162 -12.31 4.79 11.89
C GLU A 162 -10.99 4.58 12.64
N GLU A 163 -10.41 3.38 12.53
CA GLU A 163 -9.10 3.06 13.11
C GLU A 163 -7.98 3.85 12.42
N ALA A 164 -8.08 4.04 11.11
CA ALA A 164 -7.15 4.86 10.34
C ALA A 164 -7.17 6.32 10.82
N ALA A 165 -8.36 6.89 11.01
CA ALA A 165 -8.51 8.23 11.56
C ALA A 165 -7.93 8.36 12.98
N GLN A 166 -8.12 7.36 13.85
CA GLN A 166 -7.55 7.37 15.21
C GLN A 166 -6.01 7.38 15.22
N LEU A 167 -5.38 6.79 14.19
CA LEU A 167 -3.93 6.73 14.06
C LEU A 167 -3.34 7.83 13.18
N GLY A 168 -4.18 8.69 12.57
CA GLY A 168 -3.75 9.62 11.53
C GLY A 168 -3.15 8.90 10.33
N TYR A 169 -3.60 7.68 10.04
CA TYR A 169 -3.16 6.90 8.89
C TYR A 169 -4.00 7.27 7.66
N MET A 170 -3.32 7.53 6.54
CA MET A 170 -3.92 7.93 5.27
C MET A 170 -3.86 6.74 4.28
N PRO A 171 -4.93 5.94 4.13
CA PRO A 171 -4.87 4.67 3.40
C PRO A 171 -4.49 4.81 1.92
N GLN A 172 -4.91 5.89 1.26
CA GLN A 172 -4.58 6.14 -0.15
C GLN A 172 -3.12 6.55 -0.38
N ARG A 173 -2.45 7.02 0.68
CA ARG A 173 -1.03 7.41 0.66
C ARG A 173 -0.11 6.34 1.23
N ASP A 174 -0.67 5.30 1.88
CA ASP A 174 0.07 4.29 2.65
C ASP A 174 1.01 4.96 3.68
N ASP A 175 0.53 6.02 4.34
CA ASP A 175 1.37 6.92 5.15
C ASP A 175 0.67 7.42 6.42
N PHE A 176 1.46 7.79 7.44
CA PHE A 176 0.96 8.37 8.69
C PHE A 176 1.18 9.88 8.69
N GLU A 177 0.25 10.64 9.26
CA GLU A 177 0.39 12.08 9.45
C GLU A 177 1.63 12.45 10.26
N ARG A 178 2.00 11.60 11.24
CA ARG A 178 3.21 11.76 12.06
C ARG A 178 4.10 10.54 11.94
N ASP A 179 5.24 10.73 11.29
CA ASP A 179 6.24 9.69 11.09
C ASP A 179 7.04 9.36 12.36
N TYR A 180 7.64 8.16 12.37
CA TYR A 180 8.60 7.79 13.40
C TYR A 180 9.80 8.75 13.38
N ASN A 181 10.15 9.27 14.56
CA ASN A 181 11.24 10.23 14.74
C ASN A 181 11.13 11.43 13.78
N HIS A 182 9.99 12.12 13.84
CA HIS A 182 9.75 13.34 13.05
C HIS A 182 10.77 14.46 13.36
N GLU A 183 11.37 14.46 14.55
CA GLU A 183 12.41 15.43 14.93
C GLU A 183 13.70 15.31 14.09
N ALA A 184 13.90 14.18 13.40
CA ALA A 184 15.04 13.99 12.50
C ALA A 184 15.04 14.98 11.32
N GLU A 185 13.90 15.58 10.95
CA GLU A 185 13.85 16.65 9.94
C GLU A 185 14.70 17.87 10.36
N SER A 186 14.92 18.09 11.66
CA SER A 186 15.78 19.17 12.15
C SER A 186 17.26 19.01 11.76
N LEU A 187 17.71 17.78 11.48
CA LEU A 187 19.08 17.50 11.04
C LEU A 187 19.37 18.14 9.68
N VAL A 188 18.33 18.29 8.84
CA VAL A 188 18.44 18.79 7.47
C VAL A 188 17.80 20.16 7.27
N SER A 189 16.96 20.61 8.20
CA SER A 189 16.20 21.87 8.06
C SER A 189 17.07 23.14 7.97
N SER A 190 18.27 23.10 8.56
CA SER A 190 19.23 24.21 8.57
C SER A 190 20.42 24.00 7.63
N LEU A 191 20.44 22.92 6.86
CA LEU A 191 21.51 22.66 5.91
C LEU A 191 21.38 23.59 4.71
N PHE A 192 22.36 24.48 4.57
CA PHE A 192 22.53 25.33 3.41
C PHE A 192 23.88 25.02 2.77
N LEU A 193 23.91 24.79 1.45
CA LEU A 193 25.14 24.55 0.71
C LEU A 193 25.61 25.87 0.09
N ASN A 194 26.80 26.34 0.48
CA ASN A 194 27.45 27.49 -0.13
C ASN A 194 28.76 27.07 -0.79
N PRO A 195 28.76 26.70 -2.08
CA PRO A 195 29.96 26.17 -2.75
C PRO A 195 31.15 27.15 -2.80
N ALA A 196 30.94 28.44 -2.53
CA ALA A 196 31.99 29.45 -2.54
C ALA A 196 32.65 29.68 -1.17
N GLU A 197 31.94 29.34 -0.07
CA GLU A 197 32.40 29.59 1.31
C GLU A 197 32.65 28.31 2.09
N ASP A 198 31.96 27.21 1.74
CA ASP A 198 32.08 25.93 2.43
C ASP A 198 33.45 25.31 2.13
N ASP A 199 34.24 25.07 3.18
CA ASP A 199 35.46 24.29 3.07
C ASP A 199 35.18 22.78 3.11
N ASP A 200 36.20 21.96 2.85
CA ASP A 200 36.06 20.50 2.83
C ASP A 200 35.51 19.92 4.15
N LEU A 201 35.80 20.58 5.29
CA LEU A 201 35.33 20.15 6.60
C LEU A 201 33.85 20.47 6.79
N ASP A 202 33.41 21.66 6.38
CA ASP A 202 32.01 22.07 6.37
C ASP A 202 31.18 21.15 5.48
N ILE A 203 31.67 20.84 4.28
CA ILE A 203 31.04 19.89 3.37
C ILE A 203 30.94 18.51 4.02
N ALA A 204 32.02 18.01 4.61
CA ALA A 204 32.02 16.70 5.29
C ALA A 204 31.04 16.65 6.47
N LEU A 205 30.93 17.72 7.26
CA LEU A 205 29.98 17.82 8.38
C LEU A 205 28.53 17.82 7.88
N LYS A 206 28.23 18.57 6.82
CA LYS A 206 26.90 18.61 6.19
C LYS A 206 26.53 17.25 5.62
N LEU A 207 27.47 16.56 4.96
CA LEU A 207 27.27 15.20 4.48
C LEU A 207 27.00 14.22 5.64
N ALA A 208 27.70 14.35 6.76
CA ALA A 208 27.43 13.51 7.94
C ALA A 208 26.01 13.73 8.51
N HIS A 209 25.50 14.97 8.53
CA HIS A 209 24.11 15.24 8.90
C HIS A 209 23.11 14.59 7.92
N VAL A 210 23.38 14.65 6.62
CA VAL A 210 22.58 13.98 5.59
C VAL A 210 22.60 12.46 5.76
N ASP A 211 23.75 11.87 6.09
CA ASP A 211 23.88 10.43 6.36
C ASP A 211 23.08 10.02 7.60
N MET A 212 23.14 10.81 8.68
CA MET A 212 22.32 10.59 9.87
C MET A 212 20.82 10.65 9.56
N TYR A 213 20.40 11.59 8.73
CA TYR A 213 19.01 11.69 8.28
C TYR A 213 18.60 10.51 7.39
N THR A 214 19.46 10.10 6.46
CA THR A 214 19.25 8.94 5.58
C THR A 214 19.06 7.65 6.38
N ASN A 215 19.84 7.47 7.46
CA ASN A 215 19.64 6.35 8.37
C ASN A 215 18.27 6.38 9.08
N ASN A 216 17.77 7.56 9.45
CA ASN A 216 16.42 7.70 10.00
C ASN A 216 15.35 7.33 8.95
N LEU A 217 15.52 7.74 7.69
CA LEU A 217 14.61 7.35 6.60
C LEU A 217 14.58 5.84 6.39
N ARG A 218 15.74 5.18 6.41
CA ARG A 218 15.84 3.71 6.33
C ARG A 218 15.11 3.02 7.47
N GLU A 219 15.27 3.52 8.70
CA GLU A 219 14.58 2.97 9.87
C GLU A 219 13.06 3.21 9.79
N ARG A 220 12.60 4.37 9.31
CA ARG A 220 11.16 4.62 9.04
C ARG A 220 10.62 3.62 8.03
N ALA A 221 11.31 3.43 6.90
CA ALA A 221 10.91 2.46 5.87
C ALA A 221 10.86 1.03 6.43
N ARG A 222 11.88 0.63 7.20
CA ARG A 222 11.93 -0.67 7.89
C ARG A 222 10.73 -0.85 8.82
N ARG A 223 10.38 0.17 9.62
CA ARG A 223 9.23 0.09 10.55
C ARG A 223 7.91 0.00 9.82
N LYS A 224 7.67 0.83 8.80
CA LYS A 224 6.47 0.75 7.95
C LYS A 224 6.33 -0.64 7.34
N ARG A 225 7.44 -1.20 6.84
CA ARG A 225 7.51 -2.57 6.33
C ARG A 225 7.10 -3.61 7.38
N VAL A 226 7.69 -3.58 8.58
CA VAL A 226 7.37 -4.52 9.67
C VAL A 226 5.91 -4.39 10.12
N VAL A 227 5.41 -3.15 10.26
CA VAL A 227 4.00 -2.89 10.63
C VAL A 227 3.04 -3.53 9.63
N ARG A 228 3.34 -3.39 8.34
CA ARG A 228 2.53 -3.92 7.24
C ARG A 228 2.64 -5.44 7.13
N ASP A 229 3.85 -5.98 7.15
CA ASP A 229 4.11 -7.42 7.02
C ASP A 229 3.43 -8.22 8.15
N TYR A 230 3.60 -7.77 9.39
CA TYR A 230 2.97 -8.42 10.55
C TYR A 230 1.54 -7.94 10.82
N GLN A 231 0.98 -7.02 10.01
CA GLN A 231 -0.35 -6.46 10.22
C GLN A 231 -0.57 -5.96 11.67
N LEU A 232 0.45 -5.29 12.24
CA LEU A 232 0.50 -4.98 13.67
C LEU A 232 -0.65 -4.07 14.12
N VAL A 233 -1.14 -3.20 13.23
CA VAL A 233 -2.29 -2.32 13.52
C VAL A 233 -3.58 -3.11 13.63
N SER A 234 -3.85 -4.02 12.68
CA SER A 234 -4.98 -4.95 12.76
C SER A 234 -4.93 -5.77 14.05
N GLN A 235 -3.75 -6.31 14.41
CA GLN A 235 -3.56 -7.06 15.64
C GLN A 235 -3.80 -6.22 16.91
N PHE A 236 -3.35 -4.96 16.92
CA PHE A 236 -3.55 -4.03 18.03
C PHE A 236 -5.05 -3.82 18.29
N PHE A 237 -5.84 -3.51 17.27
CA PHE A 237 -7.28 -3.30 17.43
C PHE A 237 -8.05 -4.60 17.70
N ALA A 238 -7.66 -5.73 17.09
CA ALA A 238 -8.24 -7.05 17.39
C ALA A 238 -8.09 -7.44 18.88
N SER A 239 -6.96 -7.07 19.50
CA SER A 239 -6.73 -7.31 20.93
C SER A 239 -7.70 -6.50 21.83
N SER A 240 -8.06 -5.29 21.40
CA SER A 240 -9.04 -4.42 22.08
C SER A 240 -10.47 -4.93 21.90
N ARG A 241 -10.81 -5.47 20.71
CA ARG A 241 -12.13 -6.03 20.40
C ARG A 241 -12.49 -7.30 21.18
N LYS A 242 -11.56 -7.89 21.95
CA LYS A 242 -11.72 -9.22 22.56
C LYS A 242 -12.13 -10.31 21.55
N GLU A 243 -11.86 -10.12 20.27
CA GLU A 243 -11.97 -11.15 19.23
C GLU A 243 -10.83 -12.14 19.41
N LYS A 244 -10.91 -12.94 20.48
CA LYS A 244 -10.08 -14.13 20.60
C LYS A 244 -10.68 -15.18 19.67
N GLY A 245 -10.23 -15.17 18.42
CA GLY A 245 -10.30 -16.36 17.60
C GLY A 245 -9.78 -17.55 18.40
N ILE A 246 -10.38 -18.73 18.19
CA ILE A 246 -9.99 -19.99 18.84
C ILE A 246 -8.61 -20.41 18.28
N LYS A 247 -7.55 -19.67 18.64
CA LYS A 247 -6.17 -20.09 18.40
C LYS A 247 -5.80 -21.03 19.53
N LYS A 248 -5.48 -22.29 19.20
CA LYS A 248 -4.93 -23.25 20.17
C LYS A 248 -3.74 -22.58 20.86
N LYS A 249 -3.75 -22.54 22.20
CA LYS A 249 -2.58 -22.07 22.94
C LYS A 249 -1.40 -22.97 22.60
N PRO A 250 -0.27 -22.43 22.12
CA PRO A 250 0.87 -23.25 21.78
C PRO A 250 1.42 -23.91 23.05
N THR A 251 1.85 -25.16 22.89
CA THR A 251 2.47 -25.94 23.97
C THR A 251 3.81 -25.32 24.39
N ARG A 252 4.32 -25.70 25.56
CA ARG A 252 5.64 -25.22 26.04
C ARG A 252 6.76 -25.58 25.04
N GLU A 253 6.72 -26.80 24.49
CA GLU A 253 7.69 -27.24 23.48
C GLU A 253 7.60 -26.43 22.18
N GLU A 254 6.39 -26.13 21.69
CA GLU A 254 6.18 -25.31 20.49
C GLU A 254 6.70 -23.87 20.69
N LYS A 255 6.52 -23.31 21.89
CA LYS A 255 7.08 -21.99 22.23
C LYS A 255 8.60 -21.98 22.27
N ASP A 256 9.21 -22.95 22.96
CA ASP A 256 10.67 -23.06 23.06
C ASP A 256 11.31 -23.29 21.68
N PHE A 257 10.63 -24.03 20.80
CA PHE A 257 11.05 -24.24 19.41
C PHE A 257 10.99 -22.95 18.59
N SER A 258 9.87 -22.22 18.66
CA SER A 258 9.70 -20.95 17.95
C SER A 258 10.72 -19.89 18.40
N GLU A 259 11.00 -19.81 19.71
CA GLU A 259 11.99 -18.86 20.24
C GLU A 259 13.40 -19.16 19.72
N ARG A 260 13.79 -20.44 19.61
CA ARG A 260 15.10 -20.83 19.06
C ARG A 260 15.25 -20.44 17.59
N LEU A 261 14.17 -20.46 16.82
CA LEU A 261 14.16 -20.14 15.40
C LEU A 261 13.90 -18.66 15.11
N ARG A 262 13.63 -17.86 16.14
CA ARG A 262 13.34 -16.43 16.02
C ARG A 262 14.41 -15.63 15.28
N VAL A 263 15.67 -16.04 15.39
CA VAL A 263 16.80 -15.42 14.66
C VAL A 263 16.63 -15.45 13.15
N PHE A 264 15.85 -16.40 12.61
CA PHE A 264 15.59 -16.49 11.18
C PHE A 264 14.50 -15.54 10.71
N ALA A 265 13.66 -15.02 11.61
CA ALA A 265 12.56 -14.12 11.25
C ALA A 265 13.01 -12.86 10.51
N GLN A 266 14.27 -12.44 10.65
CA GLN A 266 14.80 -11.29 9.93
C GLN A 266 14.99 -11.50 8.42
N PHE A 267 14.96 -12.76 7.96
CA PHE A 267 15.21 -13.12 6.55
C PHE A 267 13.93 -13.47 5.78
N TYR A 268 12.79 -13.48 6.46
CA TYR A 268 11.51 -13.90 5.90
C TYR A 268 10.46 -12.83 6.16
N THR A 269 9.46 -12.75 5.29
CA THR A 269 8.21 -12.07 5.64
C THR A 269 7.50 -12.81 6.77
N ALA A 270 6.55 -12.16 7.44
CA ALA A 270 5.79 -12.76 8.53
C ALA A 270 5.10 -14.07 8.09
N GLN A 271 4.51 -14.07 6.90
CA GLN A 271 3.85 -15.25 6.34
C GLN A 271 4.84 -16.39 6.02
N GLU A 272 5.96 -16.07 5.38
CA GLU A 272 7.00 -17.05 5.05
C GLU A 272 7.62 -17.65 6.32
N TYR A 273 7.84 -16.82 7.35
CA TYR A 273 8.36 -17.27 8.63
C TYR A 273 7.39 -18.22 9.35
N GLU A 274 6.10 -17.91 9.38
CA GLU A 274 5.07 -18.81 9.91
C GLU A 274 5.02 -20.14 9.15
N GLN A 275 5.08 -20.08 7.81
CA GLN A 275 5.11 -21.27 6.97
C GLN A 275 6.37 -22.11 7.20
N PHE A 276 7.53 -21.48 7.36
CA PHE A 276 8.79 -22.13 7.70
C PHE A 276 8.69 -22.90 9.02
N LEU A 277 8.19 -22.26 10.08
CA LEU A 277 7.98 -22.90 11.37
C LEU A 277 7.01 -24.09 11.27
N ALA A 278 5.87 -23.91 10.59
CA ALA A 278 4.87 -24.96 10.41
C ALA A 278 5.43 -26.15 9.61
N ASN A 279 6.30 -25.90 8.63
CA ASN A 279 6.94 -26.94 7.84
C ASN A 279 7.95 -27.75 8.67
N LEU A 280 8.76 -27.09 9.49
CA LEU A 280 9.70 -27.79 10.38
C LEU A 280 8.98 -28.60 11.47
N GLU A 281 7.88 -28.09 12.02
CA GLU A 281 7.06 -28.84 12.97
C GLU A 281 6.46 -30.08 12.30
N ARG A 282 5.90 -29.92 11.10
CA ARG A 282 5.36 -31.04 10.30
C ARG A 282 6.45 -32.06 9.96
N GLU A 283 7.66 -31.62 9.63
CA GLU A 283 8.78 -32.52 9.38
C GLU A 283 9.13 -33.33 10.63
N ARG A 284 9.23 -32.68 11.80
CA ARG A 284 9.46 -33.36 13.09
C ARG A 284 8.37 -34.39 13.37
N GLU A 285 7.11 -34.04 13.14
CA GLU A 285 5.96 -34.94 13.31
C GLU A 285 6.05 -36.16 12.38
N LEU A 286 6.38 -35.95 11.10
CA LEU A 286 6.54 -37.03 10.13
C LEU A 286 7.71 -37.95 10.48
N ARG A 287 8.85 -37.42 10.93
CA ARG A 287 10.01 -38.22 11.37
C ARG A 287 9.67 -39.09 12.58
N LEU A 288 8.96 -38.53 13.58
CA LEU A 288 8.48 -39.29 14.73
C LEU A 288 7.50 -40.38 14.29
N ARG A 289 6.53 -40.03 13.44
CA ARG A 289 5.55 -40.98 12.92
C ARG A 289 6.22 -42.12 12.14
N LEU A 290 7.24 -41.81 11.36
CA LEU A 290 8.00 -42.81 10.61
C LEU A 290 8.72 -43.78 11.57
N SER A 291 9.35 -43.26 12.63
CA SER A 291 9.99 -44.09 13.67
C SER A 291 9.01 -45.03 14.39
N GLU A 292 7.79 -44.56 14.67
CA GLU A 292 6.72 -45.38 15.25
C GLU A 292 6.29 -46.49 14.29
N LEU A 293 6.10 -46.16 13.01
CA LEU A 293 5.70 -47.12 11.99
C LEU A 293 6.77 -48.20 11.76
N TYR A 294 8.06 -47.83 11.79
CA TYR A 294 9.14 -48.81 11.77
C TYR A 294 9.10 -49.72 12.99
N ARG A 295 8.93 -49.17 14.20
CA ARG A 295 8.78 -49.94 15.44
C ARG A 295 7.60 -50.92 15.36
N TYR A 296 6.47 -50.52 14.79
CA TYR A 296 5.31 -51.41 14.60
C TYR A 296 5.64 -52.56 13.64
N ARG A 297 6.33 -52.27 12.54
CA ARG A 297 6.78 -53.30 11.58
C ARG A 297 7.76 -54.29 12.21
N GLU A 298 8.71 -53.81 13.01
CA GLU A 298 9.66 -54.67 13.73
C GLU A 298 8.95 -55.62 14.70
N ASN A 299 7.86 -55.16 15.32
CA ASN A 299 7.01 -55.98 16.19
C ASN A 299 5.97 -56.81 15.43
N GLY A 300 6.10 -56.93 14.10
CA GLY A 300 5.29 -57.80 13.25
C GLY A 300 3.90 -57.25 12.91
N ILE A 301 3.62 -55.98 13.20
CA ILE A 301 2.33 -55.34 12.88
C ILE A 301 2.36 -54.91 11.41
N THR A 302 1.39 -55.40 10.64
CA THR A 302 1.32 -55.13 9.20
C THR A 302 0.11 -54.30 8.81
N ARG A 303 -0.87 -54.13 9.71
CA ARG A 303 -2.09 -53.34 9.47
C ARG A 303 -2.14 -52.11 10.38
N HIS A 304 -2.66 -51.02 9.84
CA HIS A 304 -2.77 -49.76 10.58
C HIS A 304 -3.71 -49.85 11.80
N GLU A 305 -4.81 -50.58 11.65
CA GLU A 305 -5.84 -50.77 12.68
C GLU A 305 -5.26 -51.44 13.96
N GLU A 306 -4.29 -52.32 13.77
CA GLU A 306 -3.64 -53.10 14.83
C GLU A 306 -2.66 -52.25 15.67
N CYS A 307 -2.22 -51.10 15.17
CA CYS A 307 -1.27 -50.22 15.87
C CYS A 307 -1.84 -49.73 17.21
N THR A 308 -3.13 -49.37 17.25
CA THR A 308 -3.81 -48.89 18.46
C THR A 308 -3.89 -49.96 19.55
N HIS A 309 -4.22 -51.19 19.16
CA HIS A 309 -4.29 -52.32 20.07
C HIS A 309 -2.90 -52.70 20.60
N PHE A 310 -1.87 -52.65 19.76
CA PHE A 310 -0.50 -52.87 20.20
C PHE A 310 -0.04 -51.85 21.24
N GLU A 311 -0.32 -50.55 21.05
CA GLU A 311 0.02 -49.55 22.06
C GLU A 311 -0.72 -49.77 23.38
N GLN A 312 -2.00 -50.14 23.35
CA GLN A 312 -2.77 -50.46 24.57
C GLN A 312 -2.20 -51.66 25.32
N VAL A 313 -1.82 -52.72 24.61
CA VAL A 313 -1.18 -53.90 25.20
C VAL A 313 0.20 -53.55 25.75
N MET A 314 0.99 -52.75 25.04
CA MET A 314 2.31 -52.30 25.50
C MET A 314 2.21 -51.46 26.78
N VAL A 315 1.25 -50.52 26.85
CA VAL A 315 1.01 -49.70 28.04
C VAL A 315 0.55 -50.55 29.23
N GLN A 316 -0.36 -51.51 29.01
CA GLN A 316 -0.82 -52.44 30.06
C GLN A 316 0.29 -53.37 30.54
N THR A 317 1.21 -53.78 29.66
CA THR A 317 2.35 -54.65 30.00
C THR A 317 3.46 -53.85 30.71
N GLN A 318 3.66 -52.58 30.34
CA GLN A 318 4.64 -51.67 30.96
C GLN A 318 4.22 -51.15 32.34
N GLY A 319 2.92 -51.15 32.68
CA GLY A 319 2.44 -50.91 34.05
C GLY A 319 2.91 -51.94 35.09
N SER A 320 3.67 -52.97 34.68
CA SER A 320 4.24 -54.01 35.54
C SER A 320 5.77 -53.94 35.69
N THR A 321 6.46 -53.03 35.00
CA THR A 321 7.94 -52.91 35.07
C THR A 321 8.38 -51.45 35.02
N GLU A 322 8.75 -50.92 36.18
CA GLU A 322 9.49 -49.66 36.32
C GLU A 322 10.86 -49.77 35.63
N ALA A 323 11.04 -48.98 34.56
CA ALA A 323 12.30 -48.36 34.12
C ALA A 323 12.25 -48.12 32.61
N THR A 324 11.85 -46.90 32.19
CA THR A 324 12.40 -46.19 31.00
C THR A 324 11.72 -44.83 30.83
N ASP A 325 12.04 -43.88 31.70
CA ASP A 325 11.46 -42.53 31.75
C ASP A 325 11.94 -41.55 30.66
N HIS A 326 12.58 -42.00 29.58
CA HIS A 326 13.09 -41.06 28.56
C HIS A 326 12.26 -40.98 27.27
N TRP A 327 11.32 -41.92 27.06
CA TRP A 327 10.57 -42.04 25.80
C TRP A 327 9.05 -41.73 25.92
N SER A 328 8.56 -41.49 27.14
CA SER A 328 7.12 -41.36 27.44
C SER A 328 6.62 -39.91 27.38
N GLU A 329 7.46 -38.94 27.74
CA GLU A 329 7.01 -37.55 27.95
C GLU A 329 6.63 -36.85 26.64
N LYS A 330 7.29 -37.18 25.52
CA LYS A 330 6.94 -36.70 24.16
C LYS A 330 5.67 -37.35 23.58
N LYS A 331 5.21 -38.47 24.14
CA LYS A 331 4.04 -39.23 23.64
C LYS A 331 2.71 -38.71 24.17
N SER A 332 2.67 -38.18 25.39
CA SER A 332 1.42 -37.79 26.06
C SER A 332 0.61 -36.74 25.27
N ALA A 333 1.28 -35.77 24.64
CA ALA A 333 0.61 -34.75 23.82
C ALA A 333 0.16 -35.29 22.45
N PHE A 334 0.91 -36.24 21.87
CA PHE A 334 0.67 -36.77 20.53
C PHE A 334 -0.34 -37.92 20.50
N VAL A 335 -0.31 -38.82 21.49
CA VAL A 335 -1.36 -39.85 21.70
C VAL A 335 -2.72 -39.16 21.82
N ASN A 336 -2.80 -38.03 22.52
CA ASN A 336 -4.02 -37.21 22.56
C ASN A 336 -4.41 -36.59 21.19
N ARG A 337 -3.46 -36.21 20.32
CA ARG A 337 -3.74 -35.77 18.93
C ARG A 337 -4.22 -36.94 18.06
N LEU A 338 -3.65 -38.14 18.22
CA LEU A 338 -4.07 -39.35 17.51
C LEU A 338 -5.48 -39.79 17.93
N TYR A 339 -5.80 -39.66 19.22
CA TYR A 339 -7.15 -39.82 19.76
C TYR A 339 -8.14 -38.81 19.14
N GLN A 340 -7.76 -37.53 18.99
CA GLN A 340 -8.60 -36.51 18.33
C GLN A 340 -8.77 -36.77 16.82
N PHE A 341 -7.71 -37.17 16.12
CA PHE A 341 -7.73 -37.45 14.69
C PHE A 341 -8.57 -38.70 14.36
N ALA A 342 -8.42 -39.78 15.14
CA ALA A 342 -9.25 -40.98 15.03
C ALA A 342 -10.72 -40.73 15.39
N PHE A 343 -10.99 -39.85 16.37
CA PHE A 343 -12.35 -39.46 16.77
C PHE A 343 -13.06 -38.62 15.68
N HIS A 344 -12.37 -37.73 14.98
CA HIS A 344 -12.96 -36.91 13.90
C HIS A 344 -13.24 -37.69 12.61
N LEU A 345 -12.36 -38.60 12.20
CA LEU A 345 -12.63 -39.49 11.05
C LEU A 345 -13.81 -40.44 11.33
N GLY A 346 -13.96 -40.89 12.59
CA GLY A 346 -15.10 -41.68 13.03
C GLY A 346 -16.45 -40.94 12.99
N GLN A 347 -16.45 -39.61 13.10
CA GLN A 347 -17.67 -38.79 12.97
C GLN A 347 -18.00 -38.43 11.52
N GLN A 348 -16.99 -38.17 10.67
CA GLN A 348 -17.23 -37.81 9.26
C GLN A 348 -17.82 -38.96 8.44
N TRP A 349 -17.49 -40.22 8.76
CA TRP A 349 -18.11 -41.40 8.14
C TRP A 349 -19.51 -41.72 8.66
N ALA A 350 -19.93 -41.14 9.79
CA ALA A 350 -21.24 -41.38 10.39
C ALA A 350 -22.33 -40.39 9.97
N VAL A 351 -21.99 -39.30 9.25
CA VAL A 351 -22.95 -38.20 8.96
C VAL A 351 -23.36 -38.09 7.48
N HIS A 352 -22.74 -38.81 6.55
CA HIS A 352 -23.20 -38.87 5.16
C HIS A 352 -23.73 -40.24 4.75
N ALA A 353 -24.89 -40.60 5.31
CA ALA A 353 -25.79 -41.57 4.69
C ALA A 353 -27.20 -40.94 4.65
N ASN A 354 -27.58 -40.44 3.48
CA ASN A 354 -28.94 -40.02 3.17
C ASN A 354 -29.93 -41.12 3.62
N THR A 355 -30.73 -40.82 4.65
CA THR A 355 -31.90 -41.63 5.03
C THR A 355 -33.13 -40.73 5.08
N PRO A 356 -34.19 -41.01 4.30
CA PRO A 356 -35.44 -40.24 4.32
C PRO A 356 -36.25 -40.45 5.61
N PRO A 357 -37.21 -39.55 5.91
CA PRO A 357 -37.81 -39.45 7.25
C PRO A 357 -39.04 -40.35 7.39
N HIS A 358 -38.86 -41.65 7.60
CA HIS A 358 -39.80 -42.45 8.39
C HIS A 358 -39.20 -43.85 8.58
N LEU A 359 -39.05 -44.31 9.83
CA LEU A 359 -39.44 -45.65 10.29
C LEU A 359 -38.98 -45.87 11.73
N LYS A 360 -39.93 -46.34 12.54
CA LYS A 360 -39.84 -46.53 13.99
C LYS A 360 -38.83 -47.60 14.36
N LYS A 361 -38.12 -47.34 15.48
CA LYS A 361 -37.19 -48.20 16.21
C LYS A 361 -37.62 -49.68 16.27
N LYS A 362 -36.71 -50.60 15.93
CA LYS A 362 -36.64 -51.94 16.53
C LYS A 362 -35.22 -52.23 17.02
N ARG A 363 -35.04 -52.20 18.34
CA ARG A 363 -33.84 -52.72 19.01
C ARG A 363 -33.78 -54.23 18.78
N ARG A 364 -32.71 -54.72 18.14
CA ARG A 364 -32.29 -56.12 18.22
C ARG A 364 -30.90 -56.17 18.83
N ARG A 365 -30.81 -56.59 20.10
CA ARG A 365 -29.55 -57.03 20.71
C ARG A 365 -29.13 -58.34 20.01
N LYS A 366 -27.97 -58.36 19.37
CA LYS A 366 -27.23 -59.59 19.08
C LYS A 366 -25.89 -59.50 19.79
N LYS A 367 -25.69 -60.38 20.78
CA LYS A 367 -24.37 -60.72 21.32
C LYS A 367 -23.62 -61.46 20.22
N SER A 368 -22.44 -61.01 19.83
CA SER A 368 -21.46 -61.84 19.12
C SER A 368 -20.34 -62.21 20.10
N LEU A 369 -20.22 -63.50 20.33
CA LEU A 369 -19.09 -64.15 20.99
C LEU A 369 -17.88 -64.02 20.07
N PHE A 370 -16.76 -63.51 20.57
CA PHE A 370 -15.47 -63.62 19.89
C PHE A 370 -14.59 -64.65 20.59
N HIS A 371 -14.28 -65.69 19.81
CA HIS A 371 -13.29 -66.72 20.08
C HIS A 371 -11.88 -66.09 20.04
N ARG A 372 -11.05 -66.38 21.04
CA ARG A 372 -9.61 -66.05 21.06
C ARG A 372 -8.81 -67.10 20.28
N PRO A 373 -7.99 -66.73 19.28
CA PRO A 373 -6.83 -67.53 18.90
C PRO A 373 -5.62 -67.09 19.76
N LYS A 374 -4.94 -68.06 20.39
CA LYS A 374 -3.71 -67.82 21.17
C LYS A 374 -2.57 -67.47 20.22
N VAL A 375 -1.99 -66.28 20.35
CA VAL A 375 -0.75 -65.89 19.68
C VAL A 375 0.43 -66.40 20.51
N HIS A 376 1.28 -67.24 19.90
CA HIS A 376 2.49 -67.76 20.53
C HIS A 376 3.62 -66.73 20.40
N VAL A 377 4.07 -66.17 21.53
CA VAL A 377 5.30 -65.38 21.61
C VAL A 377 6.47 -66.35 21.86
N LYS A 378 7.42 -66.46 20.92
CA LYS A 378 8.70 -67.14 21.15
C LYS A 378 9.62 -66.20 21.93
N ARG A 379 10.00 -66.59 23.16
CA ARG A 379 11.14 -66.00 23.88
C ARG A 379 12.42 -66.57 23.30
N ILE A 380 13.29 -65.72 22.74
CA ILE A 380 14.69 -66.06 22.48
C ILE A 380 15.46 -65.71 23.75
N SER A 381 16.03 -66.74 24.39
CA SER A 381 16.99 -66.61 25.47
C SER A 381 18.37 -66.82 24.84
N GLN A 382 19.28 -65.85 24.94
CA GLN A 382 20.69 -66.06 24.63
C GLN A 382 21.52 -65.76 25.89
N GLN A 383 22.15 -66.82 26.38
CA GLN A 383 23.13 -66.83 27.45
C GLN A 383 24.43 -66.16 26.99
N LEU A 384 25.03 -65.42 27.93
CA LEU A 384 26.43 -65.01 27.93
C LEU A 384 27.37 -66.21 27.75
N GLN A 385 28.41 -66.04 26.93
CA GLN A 385 29.72 -66.62 27.20
C GLN A 385 30.82 -65.58 26.95
N SER A 386 31.68 -65.44 27.95
CA SER A 386 32.90 -64.65 27.97
C SER A 386 34.02 -65.35 27.21
N SER A 387 34.89 -64.58 26.54
CA SER A 387 36.30 -64.95 26.37
C SER A 387 37.16 -63.69 26.21
N GLN A 388 38.25 -63.65 26.98
CA GLN A 388 39.30 -62.64 27.03
C GLN A 388 40.37 -62.89 25.95
N SER A 389 40.99 -61.83 25.43
CA SER A 389 42.43 -61.64 25.08
C SER A 389 42.54 -60.28 24.33
N GLN A 390 43.28 -59.27 24.81
CA GLN A 390 44.73 -59.00 24.59
C GLN A 390 45.13 -59.06 23.11
N SER A 391 45.88 -58.15 22.49
CA SER A 391 46.48 -56.83 22.76
C SER A 391 47.10 -56.36 21.41
N ASP A 392 47.74 -55.19 21.40
CA ASP A 392 48.72 -54.67 20.40
C ASP A 392 48.10 -53.76 19.30
N ASP A 393 48.25 -52.43 19.40
CA ASP A 393 49.40 -51.61 18.96
C ASP A 393 49.72 -51.75 17.45
N ASP A 394 49.39 -50.72 16.65
CA ASP A 394 50.40 -49.94 15.91
C ASP A 394 49.84 -48.71 15.14
N SER A 395 50.37 -47.55 15.53
CA SER A 395 50.93 -46.41 14.77
C SER A 395 50.49 -45.98 13.34
N SER A 396 50.58 -44.64 13.19
CA SER A 396 50.95 -43.81 12.00
C SER A 396 49.87 -43.49 10.94
N GLN A 397 49.43 -42.23 10.76
CA GLN A 397 50.06 -41.04 10.12
C GLN A 397 50.33 -41.13 8.60
N SER A 398 49.56 -40.37 7.80
CA SER A 398 49.95 -39.55 6.62
C SER A 398 48.68 -38.81 6.15
N VAL A 399 48.54 -37.49 5.97
CA VAL A 399 49.29 -36.43 5.26
C VAL A 399 49.29 -36.59 3.73
N GLY A 400 48.70 -35.60 3.04
CA GLY A 400 48.78 -35.34 1.60
C GLY A 400 47.40 -35.29 0.94
N GLY A 401 46.86 -34.20 0.38
CA GLY A 401 47.49 -32.95 -0.08
C GLY A 401 47.97 -33.08 -1.53
N ALA A 402 47.11 -32.75 -2.50
CA ALA A 402 47.36 -32.26 -3.87
C ALA A 402 46.13 -32.58 -4.75
N GLY A 403 45.61 -31.69 -5.59
CA GLY A 403 46.07 -30.35 -5.99
C GLY A 403 45.02 -29.67 -6.84
#